data_AF-A0A916I604-F1
#
_entry.id   AF-A0A916I604-F1
#
_cell.length_a   1.000
_cell.length_b   1.000
_cell.length_c   1.000
_cell.angle_alpha   90.00
_cell.angle_beta   90.00
_cell.angle_gamma   90.00
#
_symmetry.space_group_name_H-M   'P 1'
#
loop_
_entity.id
_entity.type
_entity.pdbx_description
1 polymer ?
#
loop_
_entity_poly.entity_id
_entity_poly.type
_entity_poly.pdbx_seq_one_letter_code
_entity_poly.pdbx_strand_id
1 'polypeptide(L)'
;MNDMHILIEQMTSDISGQAIRLDDLRLRMFLNWLSAHGSKIKTITKSDGQPGKRIEFQSDGRMDECLKNGLRTWLESLSMQGLLWEYHLILNEIAWWRDLDPCRLVMILRSEIGK
;
A
#
# COMPACT_ATOMS: atom_id res chain seq x y z
N MET A 1 26.21 -5.86 4.58
CA MET A 1 25.30 -5.29 3.56
C MET A 1 24.16 -6.22 3.16
N ASN A 2 24.10 -7.46 3.69
CA ASN A 2 23.05 -8.43 3.32
C ASN A 2 21.83 -8.39 4.26
N ASP A 3 22.04 -8.08 5.55
CA ASP A 3 21.00 -8.14 6.58
C ASP A 3 19.87 -7.12 6.36
N MET A 4 20.19 -5.93 5.87
CA MET A 4 19.19 -4.90 5.58
C MET A 4 18.33 -5.27 4.37
N HIS A 5 18.92 -5.89 3.35
CA HIS A 5 18.17 -6.37 2.19
C HIS A 5 17.24 -7.52 2.60
N ILE A 6 17.74 -8.49 3.37
CA ILE A 6 16.93 -9.59 3.92
C ILE A 6 15.76 -9.05 4.76
N LEU A 7 16.01 -8.04 5.61
CA LEU A 7 14.97 -7.40 6.41
C LEU A 7 13.91 -6.73 5.55
N ILE A 8 14.29 -5.98 4.51
CA ILE A 8 13.36 -5.33 3.59
C ILE A 8 12.54 -6.40 2.83
N GLU A 9 13.15 -7.50 2.40
CA GLU A 9 12.42 -8.59 1.75
C GLU A 9 11.39 -9.22 2.68
N GLN A 10 11.74 -9.44 3.95
CA GLN A 10 10.81 -9.94 4.96
C GLN A 10 9.66 -8.95 5.20
N MET A 11 9.96 -7.66 5.39
CA MET A 11 8.97 -6.62 5.64
C MET A 11 8.01 -6.43 4.45
N THR A 12 8.54 -6.44 3.23
CA THR A 12 7.73 -6.31 2.01
C THR A 12 6.84 -7.52 1.80
N SER A 13 7.35 -8.73 2.09
CA SER A 13 6.55 -9.94 2.03
C SER A 13 5.46 -9.98 3.11
N ASP A 14 5.76 -9.52 4.32
CA ASP A 14 4.77 -9.45 5.40
C ASP A 14 3.65 -8.45 5.08
N ILE A 15 4.02 -7.22 4.69
CA ILE A 15 3.05 -6.19 4.28
C ILE A 15 2.16 -6.70 3.15
N SER A 16 2.75 -7.26 2.10
CA SER A 16 1.98 -7.77 0.96
C SER A 16 1.05 -8.91 1.38
N GLY A 17 1.57 -9.87 2.15
CA GLY A 17 0.79 -11.01 2.66
C GLY A 17 -0.38 -10.61 3.56
N GLN A 18 -0.27 -9.49 4.29
CA GLN A 18 -1.38 -8.95 5.08
C GLN A 18 -2.34 -8.11 4.23
N ALA A 19 -1.83 -7.31 3.29
CA ALA A 19 -2.65 -6.48 2.40
C ALA A 19 -3.58 -7.34 1.52
N ILE A 20 -3.08 -8.42 0.92
CA ILE A 20 -3.89 -9.30 0.05
C ILE A 20 -5.01 -10.05 0.78
N ARG A 21 -4.98 -10.07 2.12
CA ARG A 21 -6.05 -10.67 2.94
C ARG A 21 -7.20 -9.71 3.21
N LEU A 22 -7.04 -8.43 2.90
CA LEU A 22 -8.13 -7.47 2.90
C LEU A 22 -9.10 -7.82 1.76
N ASP A 23 -10.40 -7.58 1.95
CA ASP A 23 -11.35 -7.65 0.83
C ASP A 23 -11.02 -6.59 -0.24
N ASP A 24 -11.48 -6.80 -1.47
CA ASP A 24 -11.18 -5.95 -2.63
C ASP A 24 -11.40 -4.45 -2.37
N LEU A 25 -12.43 -4.10 -1.59
CA LEU A 25 -12.75 -2.70 -1.31
C LEU A 25 -11.75 -2.10 -0.34
N ARG A 26 -11.47 -2.79 0.77
CA ARG A 26 -10.48 -2.35 1.76
C ARG A 26 -9.07 -2.34 1.19
N LEU A 27 -8.71 -3.35 0.39
CA LEU A 27 -7.43 -3.41 -0.32
C LEU A 27 -7.27 -2.21 -1.25
N ARG A 28 -8.30 -1.87 -2.03
CA ARG A 28 -8.28 -0.68 -2.91
C ARG A 28 -8.07 0.61 -2.13
N MET A 29 -8.74 0.77 -0.98
CA MET A 29 -8.58 1.95 -0.13
C MET A 29 -7.19 2.05 0.48
N PHE A 30 -6.68 0.94 1.02
CA PHE A 30 -5.33 0.83 1.54
C PHE A 30 -4.29 1.23 0.47
N LEU A 31 -4.44 0.76 -0.76
CA LEU A 31 -3.49 1.10 -1.84
C LEU A 31 -3.59 2.54 -2.29
N ASN A 32 -4.79 3.13 -2.28
CA ASN A 32 -4.97 4.55 -2.54
C ASN A 32 -4.26 5.39 -1.47
N TRP A 33 -4.43 5.01 -0.19
CA TRP A 33 -3.68 5.61 0.92
C TRP A 33 -2.18 5.44 0.73
N LEU A 34 -1.69 4.25 0.40
CA LEU A 34 -0.28 3.95 0.22
C LEU A 34 0.35 4.75 -0.93
N SER A 35 -0.38 4.93 -2.03
CA SER A 35 0.05 5.76 -3.16
C SER A 35 0.11 7.25 -2.82
N ALA A 36 -0.81 7.74 -1.99
CA ALA A 36 -0.80 9.12 -1.51
C ALA A 36 0.32 9.36 -0.47
N HIS A 37 0.54 8.39 0.40
CA HIS A 37 1.52 8.43 1.48
C HIS A 37 2.95 8.30 0.95
N GLY A 38 3.20 7.28 0.14
CA GLY A 38 4.45 7.09 -0.58
C GLY A 38 4.49 7.95 -1.84
N SER A 39 4.72 9.27 -1.72
CA SER A 39 4.87 10.17 -2.88
C SER A 39 5.90 9.68 -3.93
N LYS A 40 6.83 8.79 -3.52
CA LYS A 40 7.79 8.08 -4.40
C LYS A 40 7.26 6.79 -5.06
N ILE A 41 6.17 6.19 -4.58
CA ILE A 41 5.52 5.00 -5.21
C ILE A 41 4.80 5.40 -6.52
N LYS A 42 4.50 6.70 -6.70
CA LYS A 42 3.93 7.26 -7.94
C LYS A 42 4.70 6.94 -9.22
N THR A 43 5.98 6.57 -9.13
CA THR A 43 6.80 6.22 -10.31
C THR A 43 6.53 4.83 -10.87
N ILE A 44 5.85 3.95 -10.11
CA ILE A 44 5.49 2.58 -10.55
C ILE A 44 4.17 2.60 -11.31
N THR A 45 3.35 3.61 -11.07
CA THR A 45 2.11 3.90 -11.80
C THR A 45 2.36 4.90 -12.93
N LYS A 46 3.37 4.68 -13.78
CA LYS A 46 3.42 5.39 -15.08
C LYS A 46 2.28 4.86 -15.96
N SER A 47 1.07 5.38 -15.76
CA SER A 47 0.16 5.62 -16.86
C SER A 47 0.43 7.03 -17.35
N ASP A 48 0.71 7.11 -18.63
CA ASP A 48 0.88 8.31 -19.43
C ASP A 48 -0.07 9.44 -18.99
N GLY A 49 0.49 10.56 -18.53
CA GLY A 49 -0.04 11.90 -18.77
C GLY A 49 -1.41 12.33 -18.22
N GLN A 50 -2.07 11.64 -17.27
CA GLN A 50 -3.39 12.11 -16.78
C GLN A 50 -3.52 12.21 -15.25
N PRO A 51 -3.58 13.42 -14.67
CA PRO A 51 -3.85 13.62 -13.25
C PRO A 51 -5.33 13.29 -12.98
N GLY A 52 -5.58 12.17 -12.29
CA GLY A 52 -6.92 11.78 -11.84
C GLY A 52 -7.35 10.35 -12.16
N LYS A 53 -6.53 9.55 -12.87
CA LYS A 53 -6.88 8.14 -13.11
C LYS A 53 -6.63 7.30 -11.84
N ARG A 54 -7.72 7.01 -11.10
CA ARG A 54 -7.77 6.03 -10.00
C ARG A 54 -7.09 4.74 -10.46
N ILE A 55 -6.23 4.19 -9.61
CA ILE A 55 -5.44 3.01 -9.95
C ILE A 55 -6.38 1.84 -10.24
N GLU A 56 -6.42 1.40 -11.50
CA GLU A 56 -7.12 0.18 -11.92
C GLU A 56 -6.20 -1.01 -11.61
N PHE A 57 -6.23 -1.47 -10.35
CA PHE A 57 -5.54 -2.69 -9.92
C PHE A 57 -6.28 -3.90 -10.51
N GLN A 58 -5.70 -4.53 -11.54
CA GLN A 58 -6.22 -5.78 -12.10
C GLN A 58 -5.88 -6.94 -11.15
N SER A 59 -6.92 -7.70 -10.79
CA SER A 59 -6.92 -8.79 -9.82
C SER A 59 -6.29 -10.07 -10.41
N ASP A 60 -4.98 -10.05 -10.59
CA ASP A 60 -4.18 -11.21 -10.99
C ASP A 60 -2.87 -11.22 -10.19
N GLY A 61 -2.22 -12.38 -10.02
CA GLY A 61 -1.05 -12.58 -9.14
C GLY A 61 0.11 -11.58 -9.30
N ARG A 62 0.12 -10.80 -10.38
CA ARG A 62 0.98 -9.63 -10.59
C ARG A 62 0.85 -8.53 -9.52
N MET A 63 -0.28 -8.45 -8.82
CA MET A 63 -0.52 -7.40 -7.82
C MET A 63 0.40 -7.52 -6.59
N ASP A 64 0.61 -8.74 -6.11
CA ASP A 64 1.51 -9.04 -4.99
C ASP A 64 2.95 -8.66 -5.34
N GLU A 65 3.44 -9.06 -6.52
CA GLU A 65 4.80 -8.73 -6.97
C GLU A 65 4.99 -7.23 -7.22
N CYS A 66 4.00 -6.54 -7.82
CA CYS A 66 4.07 -5.10 -8.02
C CYS A 66 4.11 -4.34 -6.69
N LEU A 67 3.30 -4.75 -5.71
CA LEU A 67 3.29 -4.15 -4.37
C LEU A 67 4.63 -4.40 -3.66
N LYS A 68 5.13 -5.64 -3.67
CA LYS A 68 6.43 -6.00 -3.08
C LYS A 68 7.57 -5.19 -3.70
N ASN A 69 7.63 -5.08 -5.02
CA ASN A 69 8.69 -4.33 -5.70
C ASN A 69 8.62 -2.83 -5.39
N GLY A 70 7.41 -2.28 -5.29
CA GLY A 70 7.25 -0.87 -4.96
C GLY A 70 7.59 -0.52 -3.53
N LEU A 71 7.16 -1.36 -2.59
CA LEU A 71 7.57 -1.23 -1.20
C LEU A 71 9.09 -1.42 -1.07
N ARG A 72 9.69 -2.42 -1.72
CA ARG A 72 11.14 -2.65 -1.69
C ARG A 72 11.91 -1.40 -2.12
N THR A 73 11.61 -0.88 -3.30
CA THR A 73 12.27 0.31 -3.85
C THR A 73 12.15 1.52 -2.91
N TRP A 74 10.97 1.70 -2.30
CA TRP A 74 10.74 2.80 -1.38
C TRP A 74 11.49 2.61 -0.06
N LEU A 75 11.38 1.44 0.56
CA LEU A 75 11.98 1.11 1.85
C LEU A 75 13.51 1.09 1.79
N GLU A 76 14.10 0.68 0.66
CA GLU A 76 15.54 0.78 0.42
C GLU A 76 16.04 2.23 0.38
N SER A 77 15.17 3.19 0.05
CA SER A 77 15.52 4.62 0.01
C SER A 77 15.52 5.29 1.39
N LEU A 78 15.16 4.57 2.45
CA LEU A 78 15.01 5.08 3.81
C LEU A 78 16.21 4.73 4.68
N SER A 79 16.41 5.52 5.75
CA SER A 79 17.29 5.13 6.85
C SER A 79 16.67 3.97 7.65
N MET A 80 17.47 3.24 8.42
CA MET A 80 16.96 2.13 9.26
C MET A 80 15.82 2.55 10.21
N GLN A 81 15.90 3.74 10.79
CA GLN A 81 14.84 4.27 11.66
C GLN A 81 13.58 4.62 10.86
N GLY A 82 13.74 5.22 9.68
CA GLY A 82 12.63 5.48 8.76
C GLY A 82 11.98 4.19 8.29
N LEU A 83 12.76 3.17 7.92
CA LEU A 83 12.29 1.84 7.53
C LEU A 83 11.38 1.23 8.60
N LEU A 84 11.83 1.18 9.85
CA LEU A 84 11.04 0.62 10.95
C LEU A 84 9.76 1.42 11.19
N TRP A 85 9.85 2.75 11.12
CA TRP A 85 8.69 3.61 11.31
C TRP A 85 7.63 3.41 10.22
N GLU A 86 8.05 3.42 8.95
CA GLU A 86 7.16 3.17 7.81
C GLU A 86 6.56 1.77 7.88
N TYR A 87 7.36 0.76 8.20
CA TYR A 87 6.87 -0.60 8.38
C TYR A 87 5.76 -0.67 9.42
N HIS A 88 5.97 -0.10 10.61
CA HIS A 88 4.95 -0.06 11.65
C HIS A 88 3.71 0.75 11.25
N LEU A 89 3.89 1.87 10.57
CA LEU A 89 2.79 2.70 10.10
C LEU A 89 1.92 1.93 9.09
N ILE A 90 2.54 1.28 8.10
CA ILE A 90 1.83 0.51 7.08
C ILE A 90 1.07 -0.66 7.74
N LEU A 91 1.69 -1.37 8.69
CA LEU A 91 1.00 -2.45 9.42
C LEU A 91 -0.19 -1.94 10.23
N ASN A 92 -0.05 -0.80 10.90
CA ASN A 92 -1.16 -0.19 11.64
C ASN A 92 -2.29 0.22 10.71
N GLU A 93 -1.98 0.75 9.52
CA GLU A 93 -2.97 1.11 8.52
C GLU A 93 -3.70 -0.14 7.99
N ILE A 94 -2.99 -1.22 7.69
CA ILE A 94 -3.60 -2.49 7.27
C ILE A 94 -4.52 -3.03 8.38
N ALA A 95 -4.08 -3.03 9.63
CA ALA A 95 -4.89 -3.44 10.77
C ALA A 95 -6.13 -2.56 10.92
N TRP A 96 -5.98 -1.24 10.77
CA TRP A 96 -7.10 -0.30 10.81
C TRP A 96 -8.13 -0.60 9.72
N TRP A 97 -7.70 -0.83 8.47
CA TRP A 97 -8.60 -1.21 7.38
C TRP A 97 -9.29 -2.54 7.67
N ARG A 98 -8.54 -3.55 8.10
CA ARG A 98 -9.07 -4.88 8.43
C ARG A 98 -10.15 -4.82 9.51
N ASP A 99 -9.93 -4.03 10.54
CA ASP A 99 -10.78 -3.96 11.73
C ASP A 99 -11.84 -2.83 11.61
N LEU A 100 -11.84 -2.07 10.50
CA LEU A 100 -12.79 -1.00 10.24
C LEU A 100 -14.22 -1.55 10.10
N ASP A 101 -15.12 -1.05 10.94
CA ASP A 101 -16.53 -1.40 10.88
C ASP A 101 -17.15 -1.15 9.48
N PRO A 102 -17.91 -2.11 8.92
CA PRO A 102 -18.53 -1.97 7.59
C PRO A 102 -19.46 -0.74 7.46
N CYS A 103 -20.17 -0.34 8.51
CA CYS A 103 -21.02 0.86 8.45
C CYS A 103 -20.17 2.13 8.33
N ARG A 104 -19.03 2.20 9.04
CA ARG A 104 -18.05 3.29 8.87
C ARG A 104 -17.43 3.29 7.47
N LEU A 105 -17.14 2.12 6.90
CA LEU A 105 -16.61 2.01 5.54
C LEU A 105 -17.58 2.63 4.50
N VAL A 106 -18.88 2.35 4.63
CA VAL A 106 -19.92 2.96 3.78
C VAL A 106 -19.96 4.48 3.93
N MET A 107 -19.78 5.01 5.15
CA MET A 107 -19.73 6.46 5.37
C MET A 107 -18.54 7.13 4.69
N ILE A 108 -17.35 6.50 4.75
CA ILE A 108 -16.14 7.00 4.08
C ILE A 108 -16.37 7.05 2.55
N LEU A 109 -16.92 5.97 1.98
CA LEU A 109 -17.22 5.91 0.54
C LEU A 109 -18.23 6.97 0.09
N ARG A 110 -19.29 7.18 0.89
CA ARG A 110 -20.29 8.22 0.60
C ARG A 110 -19.67 9.63 0.64
N SER A 111 -18.72 9.86 1.54
CA SER A 111 -18.01 11.14 1.61
C SER A 111 -17.04 11.37 0.44
N GLU A 112 -16.56 10.31 -0.22
CA GLU A 112 -15.73 10.43 -1.42
C GLU A 112 -16.56 10.65 -2.70
N ILE A 113 -17.80 10.15 -2.77
CA ILE A 113 -18.69 10.28 -3.95
C ILE A 113 -19.36 11.66 -4.02
N GLY A 114 -19.46 12.38 -2.89
CA GLY A 114 -20.09 13.70 -2.80
C GLY A 114 -19.19 14.91 -3.12
N LYS A 115 -18.01 14.70 -3.71
CA LYS A 115 -17.08 15.77 -4.13
C LYS A 115 -17.01 15.92 -5.65
#